data_AF-A0A972CH56-F1
#
_entry.id   AF-A0A972CH56-F1
#
_cell.length_a   1.000
_cell.length_b   1.000
_cell.length_c   1.000
_cell.angle_alpha   90.00
_cell.angle_beta   90.00
_cell.angle_gamma   90.00
#
_symmetry.space_group_name_H-M   'P 1'
#
loop_
_entity.id
_entity.type
_entity.pdbx_description
1 polymer ?
#
loop_
_entity_poly.entity_id
_entity_poly.type
_entity_poly.pdbx_seq_one_letter_code
_entity_poly.pdbx_strand_id
1 'polypeptide(L)'
;PYSDVLTLKQFEDLFGESKHPITGMDYVSFYKEIIEGEGAEAEIIFSNNPKTILDFTKKVLTCDIHSRKRTKDVLKEAGAEIVLGLDDILTESVDGSGFNSKYGLLGSNTATEELVKLFPDNCTEFVNNIQKKLFVLTGKKIEVMVYGDGAFRDPATKIWELADPVVSPGYTKGLEGWPNEVKLKYLADNDFAHLSGKELEEAIAEYIKNKDESTKDSNCSLGTTPRKITDLIGSLCDLTSGSGDKGTPIIYIQGYFDNFTTEG
;
A
#
# COMPACT_ATOMS: atom_id res chain seq x y z
N PRO A 1 -27.61 11.78 -7.83
CA PRO A 1 -26.76 10.77 -8.52
C PRO A 1 -25.65 10.14 -7.66
N TYR A 2 -25.41 10.56 -6.41
CA TYR A 2 -24.44 9.91 -5.49
C TYR A 2 -25.06 9.53 -4.14
N SER A 3 -26.39 9.56 -4.04
CA SER A 3 -27.16 9.37 -2.81
C SER A 3 -28.06 8.13 -2.85
N ASP A 4 -28.10 7.46 -3.99
CA ASP A 4 -29.00 6.34 -4.21
C ASP A 4 -28.49 5.11 -3.44
N VAL A 5 -29.41 4.43 -2.78
CA VAL A 5 -29.16 3.17 -2.08
C VAL A 5 -29.86 2.09 -2.89
N LEU A 6 -29.11 1.12 -3.37
CA LEU A 6 -29.63 0.10 -4.28
C LEU A 6 -29.57 -1.28 -3.63
N THR A 7 -30.65 -2.03 -3.77
CA THR A 7 -30.63 -3.49 -3.57
C THR A 7 -29.87 -4.16 -4.69
N LEU A 8 -29.43 -5.41 -4.49
CA LEU A 8 -28.78 -6.21 -5.54
C LEU A 8 -29.58 -6.22 -6.85
N LYS A 9 -30.87 -6.51 -6.78
CA LYS A 9 -31.74 -6.53 -7.95
C LYS A 9 -31.75 -5.20 -8.71
N GLN A 10 -31.89 -4.08 -7.98
CA GLN A 10 -31.88 -2.76 -8.60
C GLN A 10 -30.52 -2.43 -9.23
N PHE A 11 -29.43 -2.84 -8.59
CA PHE A 11 -28.09 -2.67 -9.14
C PHE A 11 -27.94 -3.47 -10.45
N GLU A 12 -28.34 -4.74 -10.48
CA GLU A 12 -28.27 -5.58 -11.68
C GLU A 12 -29.19 -5.12 -12.80
N ASP A 13 -30.41 -4.65 -12.48
CA ASP A 13 -31.35 -4.11 -13.48
C ASP A 13 -30.78 -2.85 -14.16
N LEU A 14 -29.99 -2.04 -13.44
CA LEU A 14 -29.41 -0.79 -13.93
C LEU A 14 -28.05 -0.97 -14.60
N PHE A 15 -27.20 -1.85 -14.07
CA PHE A 15 -25.79 -1.96 -14.42
C PHE A 15 -25.37 -3.34 -14.93
N GLY A 16 -26.23 -4.35 -14.79
CA GLY A 16 -25.91 -5.76 -15.06
C GLY A 16 -25.09 -6.42 -13.95
N GLU A 17 -24.67 -7.66 -14.19
CA GLU A 17 -23.80 -8.43 -13.29
C GLU A 17 -22.40 -7.80 -13.19
N SER A 18 -21.89 -7.64 -11.97
CA SER A 18 -20.60 -6.98 -11.69
C SER A 18 -19.42 -7.95 -11.83
N LYS A 19 -19.22 -8.49 -13.03
CA LYS A 19 -18.08 -9.38 -13.30
C LYS A 19 -16.79 -8.60 -13.44
N HIS A 20 -15.73 -9.11 -12.81
CA HIS A 20 -14.40 -8.54 -12.95
C HIS A 20 -13.94 -8.61 -14.42
N PRO A 21 -13.42 -7.52 -15.03
CA PRO A 21 -13.21 -7.43 -16.48
C PRO A 21 -12.27 -8.49 -17.08
N ILE A 22 -11.35 -9.02 -16.28
CA ILE A 22 -10.33 -9.99 -16.73
C ILE A 22 -10.68 -11.40 -16.29
N THR A 23 -10.78 -11.65 -14.98
CA THR A 23 -11.06 -12.97 -14.41
C THR A 23 -12.50 -13.46 -14.64
N GLY A 24 -13.46 -12.56 -14.94
CA GLY A 24 -14.87 -12.90 -15.09
C GLY A 24 -15.59 -13.26 -13.79
N MET A 25 -14.90 -13.16 -12.64
CA MET A 25 -15.50 -13.48 -11.34
C MET A 25 -16.56 -12.44 -10.95
N ASP A 26 -17.70 -12.94 -10.50
CA ASP A 26 -18.73 -12.13 -9.85
C ASP A 26 -18.51 -12.17 -8.34
N TYR A 27 -17.84 -11.14 -7.82
CA TYR A 27 -17.55 -11.05 -6.39
C TYR A 27 -18.81 -10.90 -5.53
N VAL A 28 -19.86 -10.30 -6.06
CA VAL A 28 -21.11 -10.07 -5.32
C VAL A 28 -21.78 -11.41 -5.03
N SER A 29 -21.94 -12.24 -6.07
CA SER A 29 -22.46 -13.60 -5.93
C SER A 29 -21.53 -14.48 -5.09
N PHE A 30 -20.21 -14.40 -5.33
CA PHE A 30 -19.22 -15.17 -4.57
C PHE A 30 -19.30 -14.94 -3.05
N TYR A 31 -19.32 -13.69 -2.59
CA TYR A 31 -19.44 -13.40 -1.16
C TYR A 31 -20.79 -13.82 -0.60
N LYS A 32 -21.87 -13.67 -1.37
CA LYS A 32 -23.21 -14.09 -0.96
C LYS A 32 -23.27 -15.60 -0.71
N GLU A 33 -22.76 -16.39 -1.65
CA GLU A 33 -22.73 -17.84 -1.58
C GLU A 33 -21.92 -18.34 -0.39
N ILE A 34 -20.81 -17.68 -0.04
CA ILE A 34 -20.05 -18.01 1.16
C ILE A 34 -20.88 -17.79 2.42
N ILE A 35 -21.53 -16.63 2.55
CA ILE A 35 -22.34 -16.29 3.74
C ILE A 35 -23.51 -17.28 3.90
N GLU A 36 -24.21 -17.57 2.80
CA GLU A 36 -25.34 -18.51 2.78
C GLU A 36 -24.89 -19.96 2.97
N GLY A 37 -23.71 -20.33 2.45
CA GLY A 37 -23.08 -21.63 2.65
C GLY A 37 -22.73 -21.93 4.10
N GLU A 38 -22.35 -20.90 4.87
CA GLU A 38 -22.12 -20.97 6.32
C GLU A 38 -23.43 -20.93 7.14
N GLY A 39 -24.60 -20.91 6.47
CA GLY A 39 -25.91 -20.99 7.10
C GLY A 39 -26.49 -19.66 7.59
N ALA A 40 -25.95 -18.53 7.15
CA ALA A 40 -26.47 -17.20 7.45
C ALA A 40 -27.29 -16.61 6.28
N GLU A 41 -28.24 -15.73 6.59
CA GLU A 41 -28.96 -14.96 5.55
C GLU A 41 -28.09 -13.80 5.05
N ALA A 42 -28.10 -13.55 3.74
CA ALA A 42 -27.30 -12.50 3.11
C ALA A 42 -28.17 -11.49 2.34
N GLU A 43 -28.12 -10.22 2.74
CA GLU A 43 -28.69 -9.09 2.00
C GLU A 43 -27.57 -8.15 1.53
N ILE A 44 -27.58 -7.79 0.25
CA ILE A 44 -26.55 -6.93 -0.36
C ILE A 44 -27.16 -5.58 -0.71
N ILE A 45 -26.53 -4.54 -0.14
CA ILE A 45 -26.91 -3.14 -0.32
C ILE A 45 -25.72 -2.36 -0.86
N PHE A 46 -25.94 -1.62 -1.96
CA PHE A 46 -24.95 -0.76 -2.58
C PHE A 46 -25.18 0.70 -2.15
N SER A 47 -24.15 1.32 -1.57
CA SER A 47 -24.19 2.73 -1.18
C SER A 47 -22.79 3.37 -1.19
N ASN A 48 -22.73 4.64 -1.55
CA ASN A 48 -21.51 5.46 -1.45
C ASN A 48 -21.33 6.12 -0.07
N ASN A 49 -22.26 5.90 0.86
CA ASN A 49 -22.22 6.45 2.22
C ASN A 49 -22.24 5.31 3.24
N PRO A 50 -21.16 5.10 4.03
CA PRO A 50 -21.12 4.01 4.99
C PRO A 50 -22.23 4.09 6.04
N LYS A 51 -22.74 5.29 6.36
CA LYS A 51 -23.81 5.47 7.36
C LYS A 51 -25.12 4.78 6.98
N THR A 52 -25.35 4.51 5.69
CA THR A 52 -26.53 3.80 5.20
C THR A 52 -26.74 2.46 5.89
N ILE A 53 -25.65 1.76 6.28
CA ILE A 53 -25.76 0.47 6.96
C ILE A 53 -26.49 0.58 8.31
N LEU A 54 -26.54 1.77 8.91
CA LEU A 54 -27.17 2.02 10.21
C LEU A 54 -28.70 2.05 10.16
N ASP A 55 -29.28 2.04 8.97
CA ASP A 55 -30.72 1.84 8.75
C ASP A 55 -31.10 0.35 8.90
N PHE A 56 -30.12 -0.56 8.81
CA PHE A 56 -30.30 -2.01 8.86
C PHE A 56 -29.76 -2.64 10.15
N THR A 57 -28.65 -2.13 10.69
CA THR A 57 -28.03 -2.67 11.92
C THR A 57 -27.30 -1.61 12.73
N LYS A 58 -27.21 -1.78 14.05
CA LYS A 58 -26.35 -0.95 14.92
C LYS A 58 -25.00 -1.60 15.23
N LYS A 59 -24.77 -2.84 14.78
CA LYS A 59 -23.52 -3.58 14.96
C LYS A 59 -22.89 -3.79 13.60
N VAL A 60 -21.69 -3.22 13.40
CA VAL A 60 -21.04 -3.15 12.09
C VAL A 60 -19.63 -3.71 12.18
N LEU A 61 -19.29 -4.59 11.23
CA LEU A 61 -17.92 -5.00 10.93
C LEU A 61 -17.46 -4.29 9.65
N THR A 62 -16.46 -3.43 9.74
CA THR A 62 -15.91 -2.67 8.60
C THR A 62 -14.75 -3.43 7.96
N CYS A 63 -14.87 -3.72 6.67
CA CYS A 63 -13.86 -4.49 5.93
C CYS A 63 -13.02 -3.64 4.96
N ASP A 64 -13.16 -2.31 5.00
CA ASP A 64 -12.27 -1.44 4.22
C ASP A 64 -10.87 -1.41 4.83
N ILE A 65 -9.84 -1.27 3.98
CA ILE A 65 -8.45 -1.32 4.42
C ILE A 65 -7.97 0.11 4.74
N HIS A 66 -7.74 0.95 3.73
CA HIS A 66 -7.07 2.24 3.92
C HIS A 66 -7.92 3.31 4.61
N SER A 67 -9.24 3.28 4.39
CA SER A 67 -10.19 4.23 4.99
C SER A 67 -10.72 3.79 6.36
N ARG A 68 -10.33 2.61 6.86
CA ARG A 68 -10.94 1.93 8.02
C ARG A 68 -11.17 2.81 9.23
N LYS A 69 -10.18 3.62 9.59
CA LYS A 69 -10.28 4.51 10.76
C LYS A 69 -11.38 5.54 10.57
N ARG A 70 -11.38 6.21 9.42
CA ARG A 70 -12.41 7.18 9.05
C ARG A 70 -13.79 6.52 9.01
N THR A 71 -13.91 5.34 8.42
CA THR A 71 -15.19 4.61 8.33
C THR A 71 -15.69 4.26 9.73
N LYS A 72 -14.83 3.70 10.59
CA LYS A 72 -15.16 3.38 11.99
C LYS A 72 -15.61 4.62 12.76
N ASP A 73 -14.89 5.73 12.64
CA ASP A 73 -15.22 6.98 13.33
C ASP A 73 -16.57 7.54 12.89
N VAL A 74 -16.82 7.60 11.57
CA VAL A 74 -18.09 8.08 11.00
C VAL A 74 -19.28 7.25 11.48
N LEU A 75 -19.13 5.93 11.57
CA LEU A 75 -20.20 5.04 12.05
C LEU A 75 -20.46 5.19 13.54
N LYS A 76 -19.41 5.30 14.36
CA LYS A 76 -19.52 5.56 15.80
C LYS A 76 -20.23 6.88 16.07
N GLU A 77 -19.83 7.96 15.40
CA GLU A 77 -20.46 9.28 15.50
C GLU A 77 -21.93 9.28 15.05
N ALA A 78 -22.26 8.43 14.08
CA ALA A 78 -23.63 8.28 13.58
C ALA A 78 -24.52 7.36 14.45
N GLY A 79 -24.01 6.88 15.60
CA GLY A 79 -24.80 6.13 16.59
C GLY A 79 -24.79 4.62 16.41
N ALA A 80 -23.75 4.06 15.81
CA ALA A 80 -23.51 2.61 15.87
C ALA A 80 -23.17 2.17 17.31
N GLU A 81 -23.74 1.06 17.76
CA GLU A 81 -23.50 0.48 19.09
C GLU A 81 -22.17 -0.27 19.16
N ILE A 82 -21.88 -1.07 18.12
CA ILE A 82 -20.64 -1.83 18.00
C ILE A 82 -20.07 -1.58 16.62
N VAL A 83 -18.79 -1.18 16.57
CA VAL A 83 -18.06 -1.00 15.33
C VAL A 83 -16.69 -1.64 15.48
N LEU A 84 -16.51 -2.77 14.81
CA LEU A 84 -15.24 -3.47 14.67
C LEU A 84 -14.75 -3.36 13.23
N GLY A 85 -13.45 -3.54 13.00
CA GLY A 85 -12.88 -3.75 11.68
C GLY A 85 -12.06 -5.02 11.62
N LEU A 86 -11.58 -5.38 10.43
CA LEU A 86 -10.65 -6.49 10.26
C LEU A 86 -9.37 -6.31 11.08
N ASP A 87 -8.96 -5.07 11.34
CA ASP A 87 -7.84 -4.73 12.24
C ASP A 87 -8.10 -5.02 13.72
N ASP A 88 -9.35 -5.27 14.10
CA ASP A 88 -9.72 -5.59 15.47
C ASP A 88 -9.84 -7.12 15.70
N ILE A 89 -9.77 -7.94 14.63
CA ILE A 89 -9.91 -9.41 14.68
C ILE A 89 -8.54 -10.08 14.64
N LEU A 90 -8.34 -11.13 15.46
CA LEU A 90 -7.06 -11.86 15.61
C LEU A 90 -5.88 -10.93 15.94
N THR A 91 -6.11 -9.98 16.85
CA THR A 91 -5.07 -9.11 17.44
C THR A 91 -4.34 -9.78 18.61
N GLU A 92 -4.89 -10.90 19.10
CA GLU A 92 -4.28 -11.80 20.07
C GLU A 92 -4.57 -13.26 19.70
N SER A 93 -3.84 -14.20 20.30
CA SER A 93 -4.01 -15.63 20.04
C SER A 93 -5.35 -16.12 20.58
N VAL A 94 -6.11 -16.84 19.75
CA VAL A 94 -7.35 -17.51 20.13
C VAL A 94 -7.10 -19.01 20.07
N ASP A 95 -7.27 -19.71 21.19
CA ASP A 95 -7.04 -21.16 21.29
C ASP A 95 -5.64 -21.61 20.79
N GLY A 96 -4.63 -20.75 20.92
CA GLY A 96 -3.27 -21.02 20.47
C GLY A 96 -3.01 -20.70 19.00
N SER A 97 -3.93 -20.01 18.31
CA SER A 97 -3.75 -19.54 16.94
C SER A 97 -2.60 -18.54 16.81
N GLY A 98 -2.12 -18.35 15.58
CA GLY A 98 -1.38 -17.14 15.22
C GLY A 98 -2.25 -15.88 15.35
N PHE A 99 -1.61 -14.72 15.47
CA PHE A 99 -2.27 -13.42 15.55
C PHE A 99 -1.36 -12.32 14.97
N ASN A 100 -1.93 -11.14 14.69
CA ASN A 100 -1.17 -9.94 14.35
C ASN A 100 -1.68 -8.76 15.19
N SER A 101 -0.90 -8.36 16.20
CA SER A 101 -1.33 -7.32 17.16
C SER A 101 -1.47 -5.93 16.57
N LYS A 102 -0.95 -5.68 15.36
CA LYS A 102 -0.94 -4.37 14.72
C LYS A 102 -1.98 -4.24 13.62
N TYR A 103 -2.23 -5.32 12.90
CA TYR A 103 -3.04 -5.32 11.69
C TYR A 103 -4.23 -6.27 11.74
N GLY A 104 -4.35 -7.12 12.77
CA GLY A 104 -5.40 -8.13 12.85
C GLY A 104 -5.42 -8.99 11.59
N LEU A 105 -6.57 -9.03 10.92
CA LEU A 105 -6.77 -9.72 9.65
C LEU A 105 -6.41 -8.89 8.39
N LEU A 106 -5.99 -7.63 8.50
CA LEU A 106 -5.64 -6.84 7.32
C LEU A 106 -4.36 -7.37 6.65
N GLY A 107 -4.35 -7.43 5.32
CA GLY A 107 -3.22 -7.98 4.53
C GLY A 107 -3.06 -9.48 4.70
N SER A 108 -4.04 -10.15 5.29
CA SER A 108 -4.06 -11.60 5.34
C SER A 108 -4.52 -12.18 4.00
N ASN A 109 -4.05 -13.39 3.68
CA ASN A 109 -4.38 -14.06 2.44
C ASN A 109 -4.95 -15.46 2.73
N THR A 110 -5.84 -15.93 1.87
CA THR A 110 -6.39 -17.29 1.97
C THR A 110 -5.27 -18.30 1.73
N ALA A 111 -5.05 -19.20 2.69
CA ALA A 111 -4.08 -20.30 2.53
C ALA A 111 -4.78 -21.60 2.15
N THR A 112 -5.88 -21.91 2.83
CA THR A 112 -6.82 -22.99 2.51
C THR A 112 -8.23 -22.54 2.91
N GLU A 113 -9.26 -23.34 2.65
CA GLU A 113 -10.63 -23.02 3.09
C GLU A 113 -10.73 -22.80 4.62
N GLU A 114 -9.87 -23.45 5.41
CA GLU A 114 -9.89 -23.37 6.87
C GLU A 114 -8.72 -22.56 7.47
N LEU A 115 -7.80 -22.06 6.63
CA LEU A 115 -6.59 -21.39 7.11
C LEU A 115 -6.36 -20.06 6.40
N VAL A 116 -6.04 -19.05 7.21
CA VAL A 116 -5.62 -17.74 6.75
C VAL A 116 -4.14 -17.53 7.04
N LYS A 117 -3.40 -17.03 6.05
CA LYS A 117 -2.02 -16.58 6.20
C LYS A 117 -2.05 -15.12 6.66
N LEU A 118 -1.70 -14.88 7.92
CA LEU A 118 -1.68 -13.54 8.50
C LEU A 118 -0.58 -12.67 7.87
N PHE A 119 -0.81 -11.36 7.89
CA PHE A 119 0.18 -10.39 7.46
C PHE A 119 1.45 -10.48 8.32
N PRO A 120 2.65 -10.27 7.75
CA PRO A 120 3.90 -10.42 8.47
C PRO A 120 3.99 -9.56 9.74
N ASP A 121 4.58 -10.15 10.79
CA ASP A 121 4.87 -9.48 12.06
C ASP A 121 6.38 -9.52 12.36
N ASN A 122 6.84 -8.67 13.28
CA ASN A 122 8.24 -8.54 13.70
C ASN A 122 9.23 -8.29 12.55
N CYS A 123 8.76 -7.68 11.45
CA CYS A 123 9.57 -7.43 10.26
C CYS A 123 10.78 -6.53 10.53
N THR A 124 10.68 -5.58 11.48
CA THR A 124 11.79 -4.70 11.84
C THR A 124 12.99 -5.46 12.39
N GLU A 125 12.78 -6.43 13.27
CA GLU A 125 13.88 -7.25 13.79
C GLU A 125 14.48 -8.12 12.68
N PHE A 126 13.60 -8.72 11.86
CA PHE A 126 13.99 -9.56 10.74
C PHE A 126 14.92 -8.82 9.75
N VAL A 127 14.53 -7.64 9.25
CA VAL A 127 15.33 -6.89 8.28
C VAL A 127 16.66 -6.40 8.87
N ASN A 128 16.67 -6.00 10.15
CA ASN A 128 17.91 -5.61 10.83
C ASN A 128 18.87 -6.79 10.99
N ASN A 129 18.36 -7.99 11.27
CA ASN A 129 19.17 -9.19 11.37
C ASN A 129 19.74 -9.60 10.00
N ILE A 130 18.98 -9.45 8.92
CA ILE A 130 19.49 -9.68 7.56
C ILE A 130 20.59 -8.67 7.22
N GLN A 131 20.37 -7.37 7.45
CA GLN A 131 21.39 -6.33 7.19
C GLN A 131 22.70 -6.63 7.93
N LYS A 132 22.62 -7.01 9.22
CA LYS A 132 23.81 -7.40 10.00
C LYS A 132 24.55 -8.59 9.37
N LYS A 133 23.83 -9.64 8.96
CA LYS A 133 24.43 -10.81 8.31
C LYS A 133 25.10 -10.44 6.99
N LEU A 134 24.43 -9.65 6.15
CA LEU A 134 24.99 -9.16 4.89
C LEU A 134 26.25 -8.33 5.11
N PHE A 135 26.25 -7.47 6.13
CA PHE A 135 27.42 -6.67 6.49
C PHE A 135 28.61 -7.53 6.89
N VAL A 136 28.41 -8.56 7.73
CA VAL A 136 29.48 -9.48 8.13
C VAL A 136 30.05 -10.24 6.94
N LEU A 137 29.21 -10.67 6.00
CA LEU A 137 29.62 -11.47 4.84
C LEU A 137 30.28 -10.64 3.74
N THR A 138 29.88 -9.39 3.57
CA THR A 138 30.25 -8.58 2.39
C THR A 138 31.07 -7.33 2.73
N GLY A 139 31.06 -6.90 3.99
CA GLY A 139 31.59 -5.60 4.41
C GLY A 139 30.78 -4.39 3.93
N LYS A 140 29.63 -4.60 3.27
CA LYS A 140 28.77 -3.55 2.73
C LYS A 140 27.51 -3.40 3.56
N LYS A 141 27.14 -2.15 3.85
CA LYS A 141 25.87 -1.84 4.53
C LYS A 141 24.75 -1.80 3.49
N ILE A 142 24.02 -2.89 3.37
CA ILE A 142 22.91 -3.06 2.43
C ILE A 142 21.60 -2.79 3.19
N GLU A 143 20.77 -1.88 2.69
CA GLU A 143 19.45 -1.64 3.25
C GLU A 143 18.47 -2.77 2.85
N VAL A 144 17.59 -3.15 3.77
CA VAL A 144 16.72 -4.33 3.64
C VAL A 144 15.29 -3.93 3.98
N MET A 145 14.34 -4.43 3.21
CA MET A 145 12.91 -4.17 3.38
C MET A 145 12.08 -5.42 3.10
N VAL A 146 11.03 -5.62 3.89
CA VAL A 146 9.89 -6.48 3.52
C VAL A 146 8.87 -5.59 2.82
N TYR A 147 8.41 -5.99 1.64
CA TYR A 147 7.40 -5.27 0.87
C TYR A 147 6.12 -6.10 0.77
N GLY A 148 5.01 -5.40 0.69
CA GLY A 148 3.68 -5.96 0.47
C GLY A 148 3.34 -6.07 -1.01
N ASP A 149 2.29 -6.83 -1.29
CA ASP A 149 1.72 -7.00 -2.62
C ASP A 149 0.80 -5.82 -2.98
N GLY A 150 0.74 -5.49 -4.27
CA GLY A 150 -0.21 -4.53 -4.82
C GLY A 150 0.06 -3.07 -4.48
N ALA A 151 1.29 -2.75 -4.09
CA ALA A 151 1.78 -1.38 -3.99
C ALA A 151 1.87 -0.66 -5.35
N PHE A 152 1.69 -1.37 -6.46
CA PHE A 152 1.60 -0.82 -7.81
C PHE A 152 0.15 -0.66 -8.27
N ARG A 153 -0.13 0.44 -8.99
CA ARG A 153 -1.40 0.64 -9.69
C ARG A 153 -1.23 0.35 -11.16
N ASP A 154 -1.97 -0.63 -11.67
CA ASP A 154 -1.93 -0.91 -13.09
C ASP A 154 -2.54 0.26 -13.90
N PRO A 155 -1.80 0.82 -14.88
CA PRO A 155 -2.28 1.95 -15.66
C PRO A 155 -3.40 1.61 -16.65
N ALA A 156 -3.61 0.34 -17.01
CA ALA A 156 -4.67 -0.05 -17.96
C ALA A 156 -6.02 -0.22 -17.26
N THR A 157 -6.05 -1.09 -16.26
CA THR A 157 -7.23 -1.41 -15.44
C THR A 157 -7.54 -0.35 -14.39
N LYS A 158 -6.54 0.47 -14.02
CA LYS A 158 -6.62 1.45 -12.91
C LYS A 158 -6.86 0.83 -11.54
N ILE A 159 -6.70 -0.48 -11.42
CA ILE A 159 -6.86 -1.24 -10.20
C ILE A 159 -5.57 -1.11 -9.36
N TRP A 160 -5.74 -0.85 -8.08
CA TRP A 160 -4.71 -1.09 -7.08
C TRP A 160 -4.96 -2.48 -6.51
N GLU A 161 -3.92 -3.31 -6.45
CA GLU A 161 -3.98 -4.56 -5.69
C GLU A 161 -3.59 -4.33 -4.22
N LEU A 162 -3.58 -3.07 -3.74
CA LEU A 162 -3.17 -2.64 -2.40
C LEU A 162 -4.13 -3.15 -1.32
N ALA A 163 -4.22 -4.48 -1.20
CA ALA A 163 -4.94 -5.24 -0.20
C ALA A 163 -4.19 -5.22 1.14
N ASP A 164 -2.90 -4.87 1.11
CA ASP A 164 -2.08 -4.74 2.29
C ASP A 164 -2.32 -3.41 3.03
N PRO A 165 -2.25 -3.41 4.37
CA PRO A 165 -2.47 -2.22 5.17
C PRO A 165 -1.35 -1.18 5.06
N VAL A 166 -0.17 -1.58 4.55
CA VAL A 166 1.02 -0.76 4.30
C VAL A 166 1.86 -1.36 3.18
N VAL A 167 2.59 -0.53 2.43
CA VAL A 167 3.54 -0.99 1.39
C VAL A 167 4.72 -1.77 1.99
N SER A 168 5.18 -1.40 3.18
CA SER A 168 6.25 -2.12 3.86
C SER A 168 5.96 -2.27 5.36
N PRO A 169 5.82 -3.50 5.87
CA PRO A 169 5.67 -3.75 7.31
C PRO A 169 6.99 -3.60 8.08
N GLY A 170 8.14 -3.62 7.42
CA GLY A 170 9.44 -3.42 8.08
C GLY A 170 10.58 -3.18 7.10
N TYR A 171 11.44 -2.22 7.47
CA TYR A 171 12.59 -1.79 6.68
C TYR A 171 13.71 -1.30 7.61
N THR A 172 14.94 -1.27 7.10
CA THR A 172 16.10 -0.72 7.81
C THR A 172 16.12 0.80 7.73
N LYS A 173 16.78 1.43 8.72
CA LYS A 173 16.72 2.89 8.94
C LYS A 173 17.14 3.74 7.74
N GLY A 174 18.03 3.24 6.86
CA GLY A 174 18.47 4.00 5.69
C GLY A 174 17.36 4.23 4.65
N LEU A 175 16.21 3.57 4.78
CA LEU A 175 15.04 3.75 3.92
C LEU A 175 13.99 4.70 4.51
N GLU A 176 14.28 5.34 5.65
CA GLU A 176 13.39 6.36 6.23
C GLU A 176 13.42 7.66 5.44
N GLY A 177 12.25 8.25 5.23
CA GLY A 177 12.10 9.59 4.68
C GLY A 177 11.67 9.62 3.21
N TRP A 178 12.06 10.71 2.55
CA TRP A 178 11.67 11.05 1.18
C TRP A 178 12.94 11.32 0.37
N PRO A 179 12.96 10.98 -0.93
CA PRO A 179 14.09 11.34 -1.77
C PRO A 179 14.14 12.85 -1.93
N ASN A 180 15.35 13.40 -1.87
CA ASN A 180 15.62 14.80 -2.19
C ASN A 180 15.73 14.94 -3.72
N GLU A 181 14.60 14.87 -4.42
CA GLU A 181 14.55 15.02 -5.88
C GLU A 181 14.73 16.48 -6.30
N VAL A 182 15.69 16.71 -7.18
CA VAL A 182 15.90 17.99 -7.85
C VAL A 182 15.47 17.84 -9.30
N LYS A 183 14.69 18.78 -9.83
CA LYS A 183 14.33 18.82 -11.25
C LYS A 183 15.55 19.21 -12.09
N LEU A 184 16.41 18.24 -12.37
CA LEU A 184 17.62 18.40 -13.17
C LEU A 184 17.34 19.11 -14.50
N LYS A 185 16.26 18.71 -15.19
CA LYS A 185 15.83 19.35 -16.43
C LYS A 185 15.44 20.82 -16.25
N TYR A 186 14.78 21.18 -15.14
CA TYR A 186 14.45 22.58 -14.86
C TYR A 186 15.71 23.40 -14.63
N LEU A 187 16.68 22.88 -13.87
CA LEU A 187 17.96 23.55 -13.64
C LEU A 187 18.74 23.71 -14.95
N ALA A 188 18.81 22.65 -15.76
CA ALA A 188 19.47 22.69 -17.06
C ALA A 188 18.80 23.67 -18.03
N ASP A 189 17.47 23.69 -18.10
CA ASP A 189 16.72 24.52 -19.06
C ASP A 189 16.58 25.99 -18.61
N ASN A 190 16.80 26.32 -17.32
CA ASN A 190 16.66 27.68 -16.78
C ASN A 190 17.97 28.22 -16.21
N ASP A 191 18.40 27.70 -15.05
CA ASP A 191 19.51 28.27 -14.28
C ASP A 191 20.87 28.05 -14.97
N PHE A 192 21.00 26.95 -15.72
CA PHE A 192 22.22 26.53 -16.42
C PHE A 192 22.03 26.39 -17.93
N ALA A 193 21.03 27.07 -18.51
CA ALA A 193 20.72 26.98 -19.95
C ALA A 193 21.88 27.38 -20.88
N HIS A 194 22.85 28.11 -20.33
CA HIS A 194 24.06 28.56 -21.01
C HIS A 194 25.23 27.56 -20.93
N LEU A 195 25.11 26.50 -20.12
CA LEU A 195 26.13 25.47 -19.93
C LEU A 195 25.78 24.22 -20.74
N SER A 196 26.80 23.46 -21.15
CA SER A 196 26.62 22.19 -21.85
C SER A 196 27.76 21.21 -21.58
N GLY A 197 27.50 19.92 -21.77
CA GLY A 197 28.50 18.87 -21.53
C GLY A 197 28.99 18.86 -20.09
N LYS A 198 30.30 18.75 -19.90
CA LYS A 198 30.94 18.60 -18.58
C LYS A 198 30.71 19.80 -17.65
N GLU A 199 30.65 21.01 -18.21
CA GLU A 199 30.42 22.24 -17.41
C GLU A 199 29.02 22.25 -16.80
N LEU A 200 28.02 21.72 -17.50
CA LEU A 200 26.66 21.56 -16.98
C LEU A 200 26.60 20.50 -15.87
N GLU A 201 27.30 19.37 -16.05
CA GLU A 201 27.38 18.30 -15.05
C GLU A 201 28.03 18.81 -13.74
N GLU A 202 29.13 19.54 -13.85
CA GLU A 202 29.84 20.14 -12.70
C GLU A 202 28.96 21.17 -11.97
N ALA A 203 28.29 22.06 -12.70
CA ALA A 203 27.39 23.07 -12.13
C ALA A 203 26.17 22.44 -11.42
N ILE A 204 25.58 21.39 -12.01
CA ILE A 204 24.51 20.62 -11.38
C ILE A 204 25.00 19.91 -10.12
N ALA A 205 26.18 19.27 -10.17
CA ALA A 205 26.75 18.59 -9.01
C ALA A 205 27.04 19.56 -7.86
N GLU A 206 27.58 20.74 -8.16
CA GLU A 206 27.83 21.78 -7.17
C GLU A 206 26.51 22.34 -6.59
N TYR A 207 25.50 22.55 -7.42
CA TYR A 207 24.16 22.95 -6.97
C TYR A 207 23.55 21.92 -6.01
N ILE A 208 23.65 20.62 -6.32
CA ILE A 208 23.14 19.55 -5.47
C ILE A 208 23.91 19.50 -4.14
N LYS A 209 25.24 19.64 -4.15
CA LYS A 209 26.07 19.66 -2.93
C LYS A 209 25.74 20.84 -2.00
N ASN A 210 25.44 22.00 -2.58
CA ASN A 210 25.19 23.24 -1.82
C ASN A 210 23.73 23.41 -1.40
N LYS A 211 22.81 22.54 -1.86
CA LYS A 211 21.40 22.62 -1.50
C LYS A 211 21.17 21.99 -0.12
N ASP A 212 20.90 22.84 0.86
CA ASP A 212 20.52 22.44 2.21
C ASP A 212 19.26 21.54 2.19
N GLU A 213 19.31 20.42 2.90
CA GLU A 213 18.21 19.44 3.04
C GLU A 213 16.90 20.08 3.56
N SER A 214 16.96 21.28 4.13
CA SER A 214 15.83 22.00 4.73
C SER A 214 15.10 22.96 3.79
N THR A 215 15.55 23.19 2.55
CA THR A 215 14.90 24.16 1.65
C THR A 215 13.68 23.57 0.91
N LYS A 216 12.59 23.38 1.67
CA LYS A 216 11.24 23.03 1.15
C LYS A 216 10.59 24.14 0.29
N ASP A 217 11.27 25.27 0.08
CA ASP A 217 10.72 26.50 -0.48
C ASP A 217 11.58 27.04 -1.65
N SER A 218 11.92 26.17 -2.60
CA SER A 218 12.52 26.59 -3.88
C SER A 218 11.55 26.35 -5.02
N ASN A 219 11.46 27.27 -5.99
CA ASN A 219 10.70 27.08 -7.24
C ASN A 219 11.12 25.78 -7.97
N CYS A 220 12.33 25.27 -7.71
CA CYS A 220 12.84 23.99 -8.20
C CYS A 220 12.12 22.75 -7.63
N SER A 221 11.36 22.90 -6.53
CA SER A 221 10.52 21.84 -5.92
C SER A 221 9.03 21.95 -6.31
N LEU A 222 8.63 22.99 -7.03
CA LEU A 222 7.24 23.14 -7.51
C LEU A 222 6.90 22.01 -8.48
N GLY A 223 5.90 21.20 -8.13
CA GLY A 223 5.37 20.12 -8.96
C GLY A 223 5.99 18.74 -8.75
N THR A 224 6.88 18.56 -7.76
CA THR A 224 7.23 17.22 -7.24
C THR A 224 6.39 16.95 -6.00
N THR A 225 5.56 15.90 -6.02
CA THR A 225 4.94 15.38 -4.78
C THR A 225 5.89 14.34 -4.21
N PRO A 226 6.63 14.63 -3.13
CA PRO A 226 7.61 13.71 -2.59
C PRO A 226 6.92 12.42 -2.12
N ARG A 227 7.43 11.28 -2.58
CA ARG A 227 6.94 9.94 -2.20
C ARG A 227 7.90 9.35 -1.18
N LYS A 228 7.41 8.54 -0.25
CA LYS A 228 8.31 7.88 0.70
C LYS A 228 9.23 6.93 -0.05
N ILE A 229 10.47 6.81 0.41
CA ILE A 229 11.46 5.91 -0.17
C ILE A 229 10.93 4.46 -0.21
N THR A 230 10.33 4.01 0.89
CA THR A 230 9.74 2.66 1.00
C THR A 230 8.59 2.44 0.03
N ASP A 231 7.79 3.46 -0.25
CA ASP A 231 6.65 3.35 -1.15
C ASP A 231 7.14 3.23 -2.60
N LEU A 232 8.15 4.02 -2.98
CA LEU A 232 8.80 3.95 -4.29
C LEU A 232 9.45 2.59 -4.55
N ILE A 233 10.31 2.14 -3.63
CA ILE A 233 10.99 0.86 -3.74
C ILE A 233 9.99 -0.28 -3.69
N GLY A 234 9.00 -0.22 -2.80
CA GLY A 234 7.99 -1.25 -2.63
C GLY A 234 7.16 -1.43 -3.90
N SER A 235 6.69 -0.34 -4.52
CA SER A 235 5.99 -0.39 -5.81
C SER A 235 6.89 -0.94 -6.93
N LEU A 236 8.20 -0.64 -6.94
CA LEU A 236 9.12 -1.21 -7.92
C LEU A 236 9.33 -2.72 -7.72
N CYS A 237 9.45 -3.14 -6.45
CA CYS A 237 9.54 -4.55 -6.09
C CYS A 237 8.29 -5.30 -6.56
N ASP A 238 7.12 -4.79 -6.19
CA ASP A 238 5.81 -5.34 -6.57
C ASP A 238 5.65 -5.47 -8.09
N LEU A 239 5.99 -4.41 -8.84
CA LEU A 239 5.99 -4.44 -10.31
C LEU A 239 6.89 -5.53 -10.89
N THR A 240 8.00 -5.85 -10.22
CA THR A 240 8.99 -6.82 -10.69
C THR A 240 8.58 -8.25 -10.32
N SER A 241 8.03 -8.48 -9.12
CA SER A 241 7.54 -9.79 -8.69
C SER A 241 6.23 -10.17 -9.37
N GLY A 242 5.32 -9.21 -9.54
CA GLY A 242 3.90 -9.41 -9.83
C GLY A 242 3.16 -10.08 -8.67
N SER A 243 1.84 -10.18 -8.79
CA SER A 243 0.94 -10.81 -7.80
C SER A 243 0.75 -12.32 -7.96
N GLY A 244 1.45 -12.94 -8.91
CA GLY A 244 1.45 -14.38 -9.09
C GLY A 244 2.34 -15.07 -8.05
N ASP A 245 1.87 -16.18 -7.49
CA ASP A 245 2.52 -16.97 -6.42
C ASP A 245 3.80 -17.70 -6.90
N LYS A 246 4.81 -16.93 -7.32
CA LYS A 246 6.14 -17.43 -7.75
C LYS A 246 7.05 -17.76 -6.56
N GLY A 247 6.50 -17.90 -5.35
CA GLY A 247 7.23 -18.12 -4.11
C GLY A 247 7.49 -16.83 -3.33
N THR A 248 8.62 -16.75 -2.60
CA THR A 248 9.05 -15.54 -1.87
C THR A 248 10.13 -14.80 -2.67
N PRO A 249 9.76 -13.88 -3.57
CA PRO A 249 10.71 -13.19 -4.44
C PRO A 249 11.65 -12.27 -3.66
N ILE A 250 12.95 -12.46 -3.86
CA ILE A 250 13.99 -11.55 -3.39
C ILE A 250 14.38 -10.64 -4.56
N ILE A 251 14.26 -9.34 -4.36
CA ILE A 251 14.58 -8.34 -5.36
C ILE A 251 15.78 -7.54 -4.87
N TYR A 252 16.83 -7.50 -5.69
CA TYR A 252 18.00 -6.69 -5.44
C TYR A 252 17.94 -5.44 -6.31
N ILE A 253 17.95 -4.27 -5.67
CA ILE A 253 17.91 -2.97 -6.33
C ILE A 253 19.23 -2.27 -6.07
N GLN A 254 19.85 -1.78 -7.15
CA GLN A 254 21.09 -1.02 -7.10
C GLN A 254 20.96 0.23 -7.99
N GLY A 255 21.54 1.33 -7.55
CA GLY A 255 21.60 2.56 -8.34
C GLY A 255 20.33 3.42 -8.33
N TYR A 256 19.30 3.05 -7.56
CA TYR A 256 17.99 3.71 -7.65
C TYR A 256 17.97 5.14 -7.08
N PHE A 257 18.77 5.40 -6.05
CA PHE A 257 18.93 6.74 -5.45
C PHE A 257 20.34 7.29 -5.62
N ASP A 258 21.12 6.73 -6.54
CA ASP A 258 22.43 7.29 -6.87
C ASP A 258 22.21 8.70 -7.41
N ASN A 259 22.94 9.66 -6.86
CA ASN A 259 22.92 11.04 -7.34
C ASN A 259 24.28 11.38 -7.96
N PHE A 260 24.33 12.46 -8.75
CA PHE A 260 25.57 12.94 -9.40
C PHE A 260 26.70 13.33 -8.42
N THR A 261 26.42 13.33 -7.11
CA THR A 261 27.35 13.75 -6.06
C THR A 261 27.86 12.60 -5.20
N THR A 262 27.22 11.44 -5.25
CA THR A 262 27.65 10.18 -4.64
C THR A 262 28.53 9.44 -5.63
N GLU A 263 29.82 9.78 -5.66
CA GLU A 263 30.82 8.89 -6.25
C GLU A 263 30.86 7.59 -5.42
N GLY A 264 30.92 6.44 -6.10
CA GLY A 264 30.79 5.10 -5.52
C GLY A 264 31.90 4.64 -4.59
#